data_AF-A0A2P5VQ49-F1
#
_entry.id   AF-A0A2P5VQ49-F1
#
_cell.length_a   1.000
_cell.length_b   1.000
_cell.length_c   1.000
_cell.angle_alpha   90.00
_cell.angle_beta   90.00
_cell.angle_gamma   90.00
#
_symmetry.space_group_name_H-M   'P 1'
#
loop_
_entity.id
_entity.type
_entity.pdbx_description
1 polymer ?
#
loop_
_entity_poly.entity_id
_entity_poly.type
_entity_poly.pdbx_seq_one_letter_code
_entity_poly.pdbx_strand_id
1 'polypeptide(L)'
;MGHRNLVSADDTLIKTQCHNAEVLEACIQCVKSDPRSQSADKVGIATIVITCISNKAVTLESNMTVLALSVHDKDLKLVLQDCQKELSNAKTNLTTAMDRLKSKDYDQTNYLLNHALQKEFDCKKNVGDLQYTLPTTVLNDMTIYEELSEAAMRIIDRFL
;
A
#
# COMPACT_ATOMS: atom_id res chain seq x y z
N MET A 1 34.89 -9.05 -23.03
CA MET A 1 34.25 -8.99 -21.70
C MET A 1 33.90 -7.54 -21.41
N GLY A 2 32.63 -7.14 -21.57
CA GLY A 2 32.19 -5.76 -21.33
C GLY A 2 31.57 -5.64 -19.95
N HIS A 3 32.14 -4.81 -19.09
CA HIS A 3 31.55 -4.46 -17.79
C HIS A 3 30.32 -3.58 -18.03
N ARG A 4 29.13 -4.18 -17.92
CA ARG A 4 27.89 -3.41 -17.77
C ARG A 4 27.91 -2.80 -16.38
N ASN A 5 28.13 -1.49 -16.30
CA ASN A 5 27.75 -0.68 -15.15
C ASN A 5 26.23 -0.72 -15.06
N LEU A 6 25.71 -1.76 -14.40
CA LEU A 6 24.35 -1.78 -13.87
C LEU A 6 24.36 -0.79 -12.71
N VAL A 7 24.04 0.46 -13.00
CA VAL A 7 23.66 1.44 -11.98
C VAL A 7 22.47 0.80 -11.28
N SER A 8 22.68 0.26 -10.08
CA SER A 8 21.62 0.02 -9.08
C SER A 8 20.86 1.34 -8.88
N ALA A 9 19.57 1.34 -8.50
CA ALA A 9 19.07 2.54 -7.85
C ALA A 9 20.04 2.78 -6.71
N ASP A 10 20.54 4.00 -6.66
CA ASP A 10 21.46 4.39 -5.61
C ASP A 10 20.76 4.03 -4.30
N ASP A 11 21.36 3.16 -3.49
CA ASP A 11 20.84 2.77 -2.19
C ASP A 11 20.56 4.03 -1.35
N THR A 12 21.32 5.11 -1.63
CA THR A 12 21.12 6.46 -1.13
C THR A 12 19.82 7.09 -1.65
N LEU A 13 19.46 6.92 -2.92
CA LEU A 13 18.19 7.40 -3.48
C LEU A 13 17.01 6.68 -2.85
N ILE A 14 17.04 5.35 -2.73
CA ILE A 14 15.96 4.57 -2.08
C ILE A 14 15.80 5.04 -0.64
N LYS A 15 16.91 5.09 0.11
CA LYS A 15 16.89 5.61 1.49
C LYS A 15 16.32 7.02 1.50
N THR A 16 16.81 7.93 0.67
CA THR A 16 16.33 9.32 0.62
C THR A 16 14.83 9.39 0.36
N GLN A 17 14.30 8.64 -0.61
CA GLN A 17 12.87 8.63 -0.91
C GLN A 17 12.05 8.04 0.25
N CYS A 18 12.49 6.92 0.83
CA CYS A 18 11.82 6.29 1.97
C CYS A 18 12.07 6.98 3.33
N HIS A 19 13.01 7.94 3.42
CA HIS A 19 13.35 8.59 4.68
C HIS A 19 12.33 9.69 5.01
N ASN A 20 11.35 9.36 5.86
CA ASN A 20 10.85 10.22 6.94
C ASN A 20 9.85 9.46 7.84
N ALA A 21 10.13 9.54 9.16
CA ALA A 21 9.43 9.10 10.38
C ALA A 21 8.54 7.84 10.29
N GLU A 22 8.89 6.84 11.11
CA GLU A 22 8.23 5.55 11.40
C GLU A 22 8.16 4.50 10.27
N VAL A 23 8.17 4.90 8.99
CA VAL A 23 7.93 3.96 7.86
C VAL A 23 9.19 3.49 7.11
N LEU A 24 10.37 3.67 7.72
CA LEU A 24 11.64 3.51 7.00
C LEU A 24 11.86 2.08 6.51
N GLU A 25 11.45 1.07 7.29
CA GLU A 25 11.76 -0.32 7.01
C GLU A 25 10.86 -0.93 5.93
N ALA A 26 9.53 -0.80 6.06
CA ALA A 26 8.58 -1.36 5.08
C ALA A 26 8.79 -0.78 3.67
N CYS A 27 9.01 0.54 3.56
CA CYS A 27 9.28 1.19 2.26
C CYS A 27 10.58 0.66 1.63
N ILE A 28 11.68 0.63 2.40
CA ILE A 28 12.98 0.14 1.88
C ILE A 28 12.88 -1.33 1.48
N GLN A 29 12.28 -2.17 2.33
CA GLN A 29 12.12 -3.60 2.05
C GLN A 29 11.27 -3.83 0.80
N CYS A 30 10.14 -3.14 0.67
CA CYS A 30 9.30 -3.17 -0.54
C CYS A 30 10.12 -2.82 -1.79
N VAL A 31 10.81 -1.68 -1.78
CA VAL A 31 11.56 -1.22 -2.95
C VAL A 31 12.68 -2.19 -3.30
N LYS A 32 13.48 -2.63 -2.33
CA LYS A 32 14.60 -3.55 -2.56
C LYS A 32 14.16 -4.95 -3.02
N SER A 33 12.94 -5.37 -2.68
CA SER A 33 12.39 -6.65 -3.14
C SER A 33 11.97 -6.64 -4.61
N ASP A 34 11.78 -5.46 -5.21
CA ASP A 34 11.37 -5.33 -6.60
C ASP A 34 12.59 -5.27 -7.54
N PRO A 35 12.71 -6.17 -8.53
CA PRO A 35 13.84 -6.15 -9.48
C PRO A 35 13.96 -4.84 -10.28
N ARG A 36 12.86 -4.12 -10.48
CA ARG A 36 12.83 -2.82 -11.18
C ARG A 36 13.53 -1.72 -10.39
N SER A 37 13.72 -1.92 -9.08
CA SER A 37 14.46 -0.98 -8.24
C SER A 37 15.85 -0.72 -8.79
N GLN A 38 16.49 -1.68 -9.46
CA GLN A 38 17.84 -1.49 -10.00
C GLN A 38 17.96 -0.30 -10.95
N SER A 39 16.92 0.12 -11.67
CA SER A 39 17.00 1.28 -12.56
C SER A 39 15.92 2.32 -12.29
N ALA A 40 15.34 2.30 -11.09
CA ALA A 40 14.23 3.17 -10.74
C ALA A 40 14.71 4.60 -10.42
N ASP A 41 14.12 5.59 -11.10
CA ASP A 41 14.17 6.99 -10.68
C ASP A 41 13.16 7.26 -9.54
N LYS A 42 12.97 8.52 -9.14
CA LYS A 42 12.02 8.86 -8.07
C LYS A 42 10.58 8.42 -8.38
N VAL A 43 10.13 8.55 -9.63
CA VAL A 43 8.79 8.14 -10.07
C VAL A 43 8.70 6.61 -10.12
N GLY A 44 9.77 5.94 -10.53
CA GLY A 44 9.92 4.48 -10.49
C GLY A 44 9.85 3.94 -9.06
N ILE A 45 10.49 4.61 -8.10
CA ILE A 45 10.41 4.24 -6.68
C ILE A 45 8.98 4.40 -6.16
N ALA A 46 8.32 5.53 -6.43
CA ALA A 46 6.91 5.73 -6.07
C ALA A 46 6.00 4.65 -6.70
N THR A 47 6.24 4.31 -7.98
CA THR A 47 5.54 3.23 -8.69
C THR A 47 5.71 1.89 -8.00
N ILE A 48 6.91 1.56 -7.54
CA ILE A 48 7.17 0.31 -6.80
C ILE A 48 6.42 0.30 -5.47
N VAL A 49 6.45 1.40 -4.71
CA VAL A 49 5.73 1.50 -3.44
C VAL A 49 4.21 1.33 -3.65
N ILE A 50 3.59 2.02 -4.61
CA ILE A 50 2.16 1.85 -4.93
C ILE A 50 1.84 0.40 -5.36
N THR A 51 2.77 -0.27 -6.04
CA THR A 51 2.64 -1.70 -6.38
C THR A 51 2.58 -2.56 -5.11
N CYS A 52 3.45 -2.31 -4.13
CA CYS A 52 3.42 -3.03 -2.86
C CYS A 52 2.12 -2.79 -2.08
N ILE A 53 1.62 -1.54 -2.03
CA ILE A 53 0.33 -1.20 -1.42
C ILE A 53 -0.79 -2.01 -2.09
N SER A 54 -0.79 -2.07 -3.44
CA SER A 54 -1.79 -2.80 -4.22
C SER A 54 -1.76 -4.31 -3.93
N ASN A 55 -0.57 -4.89 -3.80
CA ASN A 55 -0.41 -6.29 -3.42
C ASN A 55 -0.93 -6.55 -2.00
N LYS A 56 -0.68 -5.63 -1.06
CA LYS A 56 -1.22 -5.73 0.30
C LYS A 56 -2.74 -5.62 0.33
N ALA A 57 -3.34 -4.72 -0.47
CA ALA A 57 -4.80 -4.65 -0.61
C ALA A 57 -5.40 -5.97 -1.12
N VAL A 58 -4.75 -6.65 -2.08
CA VAL A 58 -5.18 -7.97 -2.57
C VAL A 58 -5.14 -9.01 -1.45
N THR A 59 -4.06 -9.05 -0.67
CA THR A 59 -3.94 -9.95 0.49
C THR A 59 -5.03 -9.68 1.51
N LEU A 60 -5.25 -8.41 1.88
CA LEU A 60 -6.28 -8.01 2.85
C LEU A 60 -7.70 -8.35 2.34
N GLU A 61 -8.02 -8.08 1.08
CA GLU A 61 -9.33 -8.43 0.49
C GLU A 61 -9.59 -9.94 0.58
N SER A 62 -8.56 -10.75 0.28
CA SER A 62 -8.64 -12.21 0.41
C SER A 62 -8.82 -12.65 1.86
N ASN A 63 -8.09 -12.05 2.80
CA ASN A 63 -8.23 -12.33 4.22
C ASN A 63 -9.65 -12.02 4.72
N MET A 64 -10.22 -10.87 4.34
CA MET A 64 -11.61 -10.51 4.70
C MET A 64 -12.62 -11.51 4.13
N THR A 65 -12.41 -11.97 2.90
CA THR A 65 -13.23 -13.00 2.27
C THR A 65 -13.20 -14.30 3.08
N VAL A 66 -12.02 -14.77 3.46
CA VAL A 66 -11.84 -16.01 4.24
C VAL A 66 -12.45 -15.88 5.63
N LEU A 67 -12.25 -14.74 6.30
CA LEU A 67 -12.83 -14.47 7.62
C LEU A 67 -14.36 -14.44 7.56
N ALA A 68 -14.95 -13.75 6.59
CA ALA A 68 -16.40 -13.69 6.41
C ALA A 68 -17.05 -15.07 6.16
N LEU A 69 -16.31 -16.01 5.55
CA LEU A 69 -16.76 -17.40 5.37
C LEU A 69 -16.66 -18.23 6.66
N SER A 70 -15.78 -17.85 7.58
CA SER A 70 -15.44 -18.63 8.77
C SER A 70 -16.23 -18.22 10.02
N VAL A 71 -16.74 -16.99 10.07
CA VAL A 71 -17.48 -16.48 11.24
C VAL A 71 -18.96 -16.88 11.20
N HIS A 72 -19.53 -17.14 12.39
CA HIS A 72 -20.96 -17.46 12.54
C HIS A 72 -21.81 -16.23 12.87
N ASP A 73 -21.21 -15.21 13.48
CA ASP A 73 -21.88 -13.96 13.80
C ASP A 73 -22.27 -13.23 12.51
N LYS A 74 -23.55 -12.87 12.38
CA LYS A 74 -24.11 -12.29 11.15
C LYS A 74 -23.65 -10.85 10.94
N ASP A 75 -23.54 -10.07 12.00
CA ASP A 75 -23.17 -8.66 11.92
C ASP A 75 -21.68 -8.55 11.59
N LEU A 76 -20.84 -9.35 12.24
CA LEU A 76 -19.43 -9.47 11.91
C LEU A 76 -19.22 -9.96 10.47
N LYS A 77 -20.01 -10.93 10.01
CA LYS A 77 -19.94 -11.41 8.63
C LYS A 77 -20.21 -10.29 7.63
N LEU A 78 -21.25 -9.48 7.85
CA LEU A 78 -21.59 -8.34 6.99
C LEU A 78 -20.47 -7.31 6.98
N VAL A 79 -19.94 -6.95 8.16
CA VAL A 79 -18.81 -6.00 8.26
C VAL A 79 -17.57 -6.51 7.52
N LEU A 80 -17.24 -7.79 7.61
CA LEU A 80 -16.10 -8.37 6.88
C LEU A 80 -16.35 -8.40 5.35
N GLN A 81 -17.59 -8.59 4.91
CA GLN A 81 -17.96 -8.48 3.48
C GLN A 81 -17.88 -7.03 2.98
N ASP A 82 -18.27 -6.07 3.80
CA ASP A 82 -18.11 -4.64 3.48
C ASP A 82 -16.63 -4.26 3.42
N CYS A 83 -15.81 -4.72 4.38
CA CYS A 83 -14.36 -4.61 4.35
C CYS A 83 -13.75 -5.14 3.05
N GLN A 84 -14.16 -6.34 2.60
CA GLN A 84 -13.73 -6.91 1.32
C GLN A 84 -14.04 -5.94 0.17
N LYS A 85 -15.26 -5.42 0.10
CA LYS A 85 -15.70 -4.49 -0.95
C LYS A 85 -14.89 -3.19 -0.93
N GLU A 86 -14.67 -2.62 0.26
CA GLU A 86 -13.90 -1.38 0.42
C GLU A 86 -12.43 -1.57 0.02
N LEU A 87 -11.82 -2.71 0.32
CA LEU A 87 -10.47 -3.05 -0.16
C LEU A 87 -10.42 -3.26 -1.68
N SER A 88 -11.48 -3.81 -2.27
CA SER A 88 -11.64 -3.87 -3.73
C SER A 88 -11.70 -2.47 -4.35
N ASN A 89 -12.44 -1.56 -3.73
CA ASN A 89 -12.48 -0.14 -4.14
C ASN A 89 -11.12 0.54 -3.96
N ALA A 90 -10.39 0.25 -2.87
CA ALA A 90 -9.04 0.75 -2.65
C ALA A 90 -8.09 0.32 -3.77
N LYS A 91 -8.18 -0.94 -4.25
CA LYS A 91 -7.39 -1.41 -5.42
C LYS A 91 -7.68 -0.61 -6.68
N THR A 92 -8.94 -0.27 -6.94
CA THR A 92 -9.33 0.57 -8.08
C THR A 92 -8.72 1.97 -7.95
N ASN A 93 -8.75 2.56 -6.74
CA ASN A 93 -8.10 3.84 -6.47
C ASN A 93 -6.59 3.77 -6.70
N LEU A 94 -5.92 2.72 -6.21
CA LEU A 94 -4.48 2.53 -6.37
C LEU A 94 -4.07 2.33 -7.84
N THR A 95 -4.88 1.59 -8.61
CA THR A 95 -4.68 1.44 -10.06
C THR A 95 -4.78 2.79 -10.74
N THR A 96 -5.80 3.58 -10.40
CA THR A 96 -5.97 4.93 -10.96
C THR A 96 -4.85 5.87 -10.50
N ALA A 97 -4.40 5.77 -9.25
CA ALA A 97 -3.30 6.56 -8.70
C ALA A 97 -2.00 6.31 -9.49
N MET A 98 -1.76 5.05 -9.87
CA MET A 98 -0.65 4.66 -10.73
C MET A 98 -0.68 5.35 -12.09
N ASP A 99 -1.85 5.44 -12.71
CA ASP A 99 -2.00 6.11 -14.00
C ASP A 99 -1.79 7.62 -13.88
N ARG A 100 -2.30 8.22 -12.80
CA ARG A 100 -2.10 9.65 -12.48
C ARG A 100 -0.63 9.97 -12.19
N LEU A 101 0.07 9.07 -11.49
CA LEU A 101 1.50 9.22 -11.20
C LEU A 101 2.31 9.28 -12.50
N LYS A 102 2.00 8.39 -13.45
CA LYS A 102 2.65 8.35 -14.77
C LYS A 102 2.33 9.59 -15.61
N SER A 103 1.13 10.15 -15.48
CA SER A 103 0.76 11.42 -16.13
C SER A 103 1.27 12.67 -15.39
N LYS A 104 2.04 12.49 -14.30
CA LYS A 104 2.55 13.56 -13.43
C LYS A 104 1.47 14.40 -12.73
N ASP A 105 0.29 13.81 -12.54
CA ASP A 105 -0.83 14.41 -11.80
C ASP A 105 -0.72 14.01 -10.33
N TYR A 106 0.25 14.61 -9.65
CA TYR A 106 0.68 14.22 -8.30
C TYR A 106 -0.37 14.53 -7.22
N ASP A 107 -1.11 15.63 -7.36
CA ASP A 107 -2.22 15.97 -6.48
C ASP A 107 -3.31 14.89 -6.54
N GLN A 108 -3.70 14.48 -7.76
CA GLN A 108 -4.69 13.42 -7.92
C GLN A 108 -4.16 12.05 -7.48
N THR A 109 -2.87 11.76 -7.67
CA THR A 109 -2.24 10.55 -7.12
C THR A 109 -2.37 10.51 -5.60
N ASN A 110 -2.04 11.59 -4.90
CA ASN A 110 -2.15 11.68 -3.45
C ASN A 110 -3.59 11.57 -2.96
N TYR A 111 -4.52 12.27 -3.61
CA TYR A 111 -5.94 12.15 -3.32
C TYR A 111 -6.40 10.68 -3.37
N LEU A 112 -6.03 9.95 -4.43
CA LEU A 112 -6.42 8.55 -4.60
C LEU A 112 -5.73 7.61 -3.60
N LEU A 113 -4.47 7.86 -3.24
CA LEU A 113 -3.77 7.11 -2.19
C LEU A 113 -4.42 7.30 -0.83
N ASN A 114 -4.71 8.53 -0.44
CA ASN A 114 -5.41 8.81 0.81
C ASN A 114 -6.80 8.17 0.81
N HIS A 115 -7.54 8.27 -0.29
CA HIS A 115 -8.84 7.61 -0.41
C HIS A 115 -8.75 6.08 -0.34
N ALA A 116 -7.68 5.46 -0.81
CA ALA A 116 -7.45 4.02 -0.62
C ALA A 116 -7.12 3.70 0.84
N LEU A 117 -6.29 4.51 1.50
CA LEU A 117 -5.95 4.37 2.92
C LEU A 117 -7.19 4.46 3.83
N GLN A 118 -8.06 5.44 3.61
CA GLN A 118 -9.29 5.59 4.40
C GLN A 118 -10.20 4.36 4.33
N LYS A 119 -10.20 3.61 3.21
CA LYS A 119 -11.00 2.39 3.06
C LYS A 119 -10.55 1.27 3.99
N GLU A 120 -9.24 1.15 4.18
CA GLU A 120 -8.66 0.21 5.14
C GLU A 120 -8.98 0.65 6.57
N PHE A 121 -8.80 1.93 6.90
CA PHE A 121 -9.12 2.45 8.23
C PHE A 121 -10.59 2.28 8.60
N ASP A 122 -11.52 2.57 7.67
CA ASP A 122 -12.95 2.35 7.88
C ASP A 122 -13.25 0.88 8.17
N CYS A 123 -12.60 -0.04 7.44
CA CYS A 123 -12.72 -1.47 7.70
C CYS A 123 -12.25 -1.83 9.12
N LYS A 124 -11.03 -1.44 9.47
CA LYS A 124 -10.41 -1.72 10.79
C LYS A 124 -11.27 -1.17 11.93
N LYS A 125 -11.79 0.04 11.76
CA LYS A 125 -12.71 0.67 12.72
C LYS A 125 -14.02 -0.10 12.85
N ASN A 126 -14.70 -0.40 11.75
CA ASN A 126 -16.00 -1.07 11.77
C ASN A 126 -15.90 -2.47 12.40
N VAL A 127 -14.80 -3.19 12.17
CA VAL A 127 -14.53 -4.47 12.83
C VAL A 127 -14.30 -4.28 14.34
N GLY A 128 -13.53 -3.26 14.71
CA GLY A 128 -13.27 -2.90 16.11
C GLY A 128 -14.51 -2.45 16.88
N ASP A 129 -15.46 -1.76 16.24
CA ASP A 129 -16.73 -1.33 16.83
C ASP A 129 -17.61 -2.53 17.24
N LEU A 130 -17.41 -3.69 16.60
CA LEU A 130 -18.01 -4.98 17.01
C LEU A 130 -17.21 -5.72 18.09
N GLN A 131 -16.17 -5.09 18.65
CA GLN A 131 -15.24 -5.68 19.62
C GLN A 131 -14.53 -6.94 19.10
N TYR A 132 -14.46 -7.11 17.78
CA TYR A 132 -13.74 -8.21 17.15
C TYR A 132 -12.29 -7.81 16.90
N THR A 133 -11.36 -8.69 17.27
CA THR A 133 -9.94 -8.51 16.96
C THR A 133 -9.59 -9.37 15.76
N LEU A 134 -9.12 -8.73 14.69
CA LEU A 134 -8.61 -9.42 13.51
C LEU A 134 -7.40 -10.30 13.86
N PRO A 135 -7.13 -11.39 13.13
CA PRO A 135 -5.93 -12.17 13.32
C PRO A 135 -4.66 -11.30 13.23
N THR A 136 -3.66 -11.58 14.05
CA THR A 136 -2.41 -10.79 14.11
C THR A 136 -1.72 -10.66 12.75
N THR A 137 -1.78 -11.69 11.91
CA THR A 137 -1.23 -11.62 10.55
C THR A 137 -1.94 -10.59 9.67
N VAL A 138 -3.26 -10.47 9.81
CA VAL A 138 -4.07 -9.48 9.09
C VAL A 138 -3.76 -8.08 9.62
N LEU A 139 -3.66 -7.92 10.94
CA LEU A 139 -3.28 -6.63 11.56
C LEU A 139 -1.89 -6.17 11.10
N ASN A 140 -0.91 -7.09 11.00
CA ASN A 140 0.42 -6.76 10.49
C ASN A 140 0.38 -6.34 9.02
N ASP A 141 -0.41 -7.04 8.19
CA ASP A 141 -0.60 -6.65 6.79
C ASP A 141 -1.28 -5.28 6.64
N MET A 142 -2.22 -4.96 7.53
CA MET A 142 -2.85 -3.63 7.62
C MET A 142 -1.83 -2.57 8.00
N THR A 143 -1.02 -2.79 9.04
CA THR A 143 0.06 -1.87 9.42
C THR A 143 1.03 -1.61 8.27
N ILE A 144 1.46 -2.66 7.55
CA ILE A 144 2.34 -2.49 6.39
C ILE A 144 1.64 -1.71 5.26
N TYR A 145 0.33 -1.94 5.05
CA TYR A 145 -0.46 -1.20 4.07
C TYR A 145 -0.54 0.30 4.42
N GLU A 146 -0.83 0.62 5.68
CA GLU A 146 -0.89 1.98 6.23
C GLU A 146 0.47 2.68 6.06
N GLU A 147 1.53 2.03 6.54
CA GLU A 147 2.92 2.46 6.43
C GLU A 147 3.30 2.80 4.99
N LEU A 148 3.15 1.84 4.06
CA LEU A 148 3.50 2.06 2.66
C LEU A 148 2.67 3.18 2.02
N SER A 149 1.40 3.34 2.40
CA SER A 149 0.53 4.42 1.91
C SER A 149 1.04 5.79 2.34
N GLU A 150 1.43 5.93 3.60
CA GLU A 150 2.05 7.17 4.09
C GLU A 150 3.39 7.46 3.38
N ALA A 151 4.23 6.44 3.21
CA ALA A 151 5.49 6.60 2.49
C ALA A 151 5.26 7.03 1.04
N ALA A 152 4.30 6.43 0.33
CA ALA A 152 3.97 6.81 -1.04
C ALA A 152 3.55 8.28 -1.12
N MET A 153 2.62 8.72 -0.27
CA MET A 153 2.17 10.12 -0.27
C MET A 153 3.31 11.10 0.01
N ARG A 154 4.16 10.81 1.01
CA ARG A 154 5.34 11.63 1.32
C ARG A 154 6.37 11.67 0.18
N ILE A 155 6.54 10.58 -0.57
CA ILE A 155 7.40 10.56 -1.76
C ILE A 155 6.82 11.48 -2.84
N ILE A 156 5.51 11.39 -3.08
CA ILE A 156 4.81 12.15 -4.12
C ILE A 156 4.75 13.65 -3.78
N ASP A 157 4.57 14.02 -2.51
CA ASP A 157 4.61 15.41 -2.05
C ASP A 157 5.91 16.13 -2.41
N ARG A 158 7.01 15.38 -2.61
CA ARG A 158 8.32 15.93 -3.01
C ARG A 158 8.44 16.17 -4.52
N PHE A 159 7.42 15.81 -5.30
CA PHE A 159 7.37 16.07 -6.74
C PHE A 159 6.67 17.39 -7.07
N LEU A 160 5.98 17.98 -6.09
CA LEU A 160 5.29 19.26 -6.17
C LEU A 160 6.26 20.45 -6.00
#